data_AF-A0AAD8XAN6-F1
#
_entry.id   AF-A0AAD8XAN6-F1
#
_cell.length_a   1.000
_cell.length_b   1.000
_cell.length_c   1.000
_cell.angle_alpha   90.00
_cell.angle_beta   90.00
_cell.angle_gamma   90.00
#
_symmetry.space_group_name_H-M   'P 1'
#
loop_
_entity.id
_entity.type
_entity.pdbx_description
1 polymer ?
#
loop_
_entity_poly.entity_id
_entity_poly.type
_entity_poly.pdbx_seq_one_letter_code
_entity_poly.pdbx_strand_id
1 'polypeptide(L)'
;CSGITPTCSRCSPQDVDCKWVTESAMMYRRAIAKCLEELEKLEKVNSDLHELVRELSSRPEAEAVEIFHRLRTSGDAFHVLHLVRTGDLLRRKQPNEAGERSK
;
A
#
# COMPACT_ATOMS: atom_id res chain seq x y z
N CYS A 1 -16.64 33.64 3.86
CA CYS A 1 -16.17 33.85 5.24
C CYS A 1 -15.48 35.21 5.27
N SER A 2 -15.84 36.13 6.17
CA SER A 2 -15.26 37.48 6.20
C SER A 2 -13.92 37.59 6.94
N GLY A 3 -13.45 36.51 7.57
CA GLY A 3 -12.20 36.54 8.34
C GLY A 3 -12.28 37.28 9.69
N ILE A 4 -13.45 37.78 10.09
CA ILE A 4 -13.64 38.52 11.34
C ILE A 4 -13.92 37.54 12.49
N THR A 5 -13.11 37.58 13.55
CA THR A 5 -13.27 36.75 14.76
C THR A 5 -14.00 37.53 15.87
N PRO A 6 -14.83 36.90 16.73
CA PRO A 6 -15.08 35.45 16.86
C PRO A 6 -16.17 34.90 15.91
N THR A 7 -16.98 35.76 15.28
CA THR A 7 -18.06 35.33 14.36
C THR A 7 -17.94 36.06 13.03
N CYS A 8 -17.83 35.31 11.93
CA CYS A 8 -17.76 35.92 10.60
C CYS A 8 -19.13 36.46 10.15
N SER A 9 -19.16 37.41 9.21
CA SER A 9 -20.38 38.09 8.74
C SER A 9 -21.41 37.14 8.12
N ARG A 10 -20.98 35.96 7.67
CA ARG A 10 -21.87 34.90 7.16
C ARG A 10 -22.57 34.13 8.29
N CYS A 11 -21.87 33.87 9.39
CA CYS A 11 -22.40 33.07 10.51
C CYS A 11 -23.26 33.92 11.46
N SER A 12 -22.98 35.22 11.56
CA SER A 12 -23.71 36.15 12.43
C SER A 12 -25.23 36.19 12.22
N PRO A 13 -25.78 36.25 10.99
CA PRO A 13 -27.24 36.26 10.78
C PRO A 13 -27.88 34.87 10.80
N GLN A 14 -27.09 33.80 10.75
CA GLN A 14 -27.59 32.41 10.65
C GLN A 14 -27.71 31.73 12.01
N ASP A 15 -27.29 32.39 13.10
CA ASP A 15 -27.22 31.84 14.46
C ASP A 15 -26.53 30.46 14.53
N VAL A 16 -25.48 30.29 13.70
CA VAL A 16 -24.68 29.07 13.64
C VAL A 16 -23.36 29.26 14.39
N ASP A 17 -22.93 28.20 15.09
CA ASP A 17 -21.67 28.17 15.84
C ASP A 17 -20.46 28.32 14.88
N CYS A 18 -19.82 29.50 14.94
CA CYS A 18 -18.74 29.89 14.04
C CYS A 18 -17.39 29.36 14.54
N LYS A 19 -17.09 28.10 14.24
CA LYS A 19 -15.84 27.44 14.65
C LYS A 19 -14.66 27.84 13.77
N TRP A 20 -13.61 28.35 14.40
CA TRP A 20 -12.32 28.62 13.76
C TRP A 20 -11.36 27.48 14.02
N VAL A 21 -10.70 26.99 12.97
CA VAL A 21 -9.61 26.03 13.13
C VAL A 21 -8.40 26.79 13.66
N THR A 22 -8.01 26.52 14.89
CA THR A 22 -6.80 27.10 15.48
C THR A 22 -5.56 26.53 14.79
N GLU A 23 -4.45 27.27 14.86
CA GLU A 23 -3.16 26.78 14.36
C GLU A 23 -2.75 25.46 15.05
N SER A 24 -3.03 25.33 16.35
CA SER A 24 -2.83 24.08 17.10
C SER A 24 -3.66 22.90 16.54
N ALA A 25 -4.91 23.14 16.13
CA ALA A 25 -5.74 22.10 15.50
C ALA A 25 -5.23 21.73 14.10
N MET A 26 -4.70 22.69 13.33
CA MET A 26 -4.05 22.38 12.04
C MET A 26 -2.76 21.57 12.23
N MET A 27 -1.92 21.95 13.20
CA MET A 27 -0.70 21.21 13.53
C MET A 27 -1.01 19.77 13.93
N TYR A 28 -2.01 19.57 14.79
CA TYR A 28 -2.47 18.23 15.19
C TYR A 28 -2.94 17.40 14.00
N ARG A 29 -3.75 17.98 13.09
CA ARG A 29 -4.21 17.30 11.87
C ARG A 29 -3.05 16.88 10.97
N ARG A 30 -2.04 17.74 10.81
CA ARG A 30 -0.83 17.41 10.02
C ARG A 30 -0.02 16.29 10.66
N ALA A 31 0.12 16.30 11.98
CA ALA A 31 0.81 15.24 12.72
C ALA A 31 0.09 13.89 12.54
N ILE A 32 -1.24 13.85 12.70
CA ILE A 32 -2.03 12.64 12.45
C ILE A 32 -1.86 12.16 11.01
N ALA A 33 -1.98 13.04 10.03
CA ALA A 33 -1.84 12.66 8.62
C ALA A 33 -0.48 12.01 8.34
N LYS A 34 0.59 12.56 8.92
CA LYS A 34 1.93 11.96 8.82
C LYS A 34 2.02 10.59 9.49
N CYS A 35 1.41 10.42 10.67
CA CYS A 35 1.38 9.13 11.35
C CYS A 35 0.61 8.07 10.55
N LEU A 36 -0.51 8.45 9.92
CA LEU A 36 -1.29 7.55 9.07
C LEU A 36 -0.52 7.13 7.83
N GLU A 37 0.18 8.06 7.17
CA GLU A 37 1.02 7.75 6.01
C GLU A 37 2.15 6.76 6.38
N GLU A 38 2.77 6.95 7.54
CA GLU A 38 3.80 6.03 8.02
C GLU A 38 3.24 4.65 8.37
N LEU A 39 2.06 4.62 9.00
CA LEU A 39 1.36 3.37 9.30
C LEU A 39 1.03 2.60 8.02
N GLU A 40 0.53 3.27 6.98
CA GLU A 40 0.23 2.65 5.68
C GLU A 40 1.49 2.05 5.04
N LYS A 41 2.63 2.75 5.11
CA LYS A 41 3.92 2.23 4.62
C LYS A 41 4.34 0.97 5.36
N LEU A 42 4.24 0.97 6.69
CA LEU A 42 4.60 -0.17 7.52
C LEU A 42 3.67 -1.36 7.29
N GLU A 43 2.37 -1.12 7.16
CA GLU A 43 1.38 -2.15 6.83
C GLU A 43 1.65 -2.78 5.46
N LYS A 44 2.01 -1.96 4.46
CA LYS A 44 2.40 -2.45 3.15
C LYS A 44 3.64 -3.33 3.20
N VAL A 45 4.69 -2.87 3.91
CA VAL A 45 5.92 -3.66 4.10
C VAL A 45 5.62 -4.98 4.80
N ASN A 46 4.80 -4.95 5.85
CA ASN A 46 4.42 -6.15 6.58
C ASN A 46 3.62 -7.13 5.70
N SER A 47 2.69 -6.61 4.91
CA SER A 47 1.90 -7.39 3.95
C SER A 47 2.80 -8.05 2.88
N ASP A 48 3.75 -7.30 2.32
CA ASP A 48 4.71 -7.80 1.34
C ASP A 48 5.60 -8.91 1.94
N LEU A 49 6.10 -8.76 3.16
CA LEU A 49 6.89 -9.79 3.84
C LEU A 49 6.06 -11.05 4.12
N HIS A 50 4.82 -10.89 4.59
CA HIS A 50 3.90 -12.02 4.76
C HIS A 50 3.60 -12.72 3.44
N GLU A 51 3.49 -11.98 2.34
CA GLU A 51 3.33 -12.58 1.01
C GLU A 51 4.55 -13.40 0.62
N LEU A 52 5.76 -12.87 0.76
CA LEU A 52 6.97 -13.62 0.45
C LEU A 52 7.07 -14.92 1.25
N VAL A 53 6.72 -14.90 2.54
CA VAL A 53 6.66 -16.11 3.38
C VAL A 53 5.62 -17.10 2.85
N ARG A 54 4.44 -16.62 2.43
CA ARG A 54 3.43 -17.49 1.81
C ARG A 54 3.93 -18.10 0.50
N GLU A 55 4.61 -17.32 -0.34
CA GLU A 55 5.18 -17.82 -1.60
C GLU A 55 6.21 -18.92 -1.35
N LEU A 56 7.08 -18.75 -0.34
CA LEU A 56 8.04 -19.77 0.08
C LEU A 56 7.37 -21.03 0.65
N SER A 57 6.23 -20.88 1.32
CA SER A 57 5.59 -21.99 2.04
C SER A 57 4.59 -22.79 1.20
N SER A 58 3.99 -22.17 0.19
CA SER A 58 2.88 -22.76 -0.57
C SER A 58 3.25 -23.25 -1.97
N ARG A 59 4.37 -22.78 -2.52
CA ARG A 59 4.84 -23.21 -3.83
C ARG A 59 5.48 -24.60 -3.81
N PRO A 60 5.57 -25.26 -4.97
CA PRO A 60 6.39 -26.46 -5.12
C PRO A 60 7.83 -26.21 -4.66
N GLU A 61 8.45 -27.22 -4.04
CA GLU A 61 9.77 -27.11 -3.42
C GLU A 61 10.83 -26.53 -4.38
N ALA A 62 10.85 -26.96 -5.65
CA ALA A 62 11.78 -26.45 -6.65
C ALA A 62 11.64 -24.93 -6.87
N GLU A 63 10.41 -24.40 -6.89
CA GLU A 63 10.16 -22.96 -7.01
C GLU A 63 10.54 -22.22 -5.73
N ALA A 64 10.18 -22.77 -4.56
CA ALA A 64 10.50 -22.17 -3.27
C ALA A 64 12.03 -22.05 -3.05
N VAL A 65 12.79 -23.08 -3.44
CA VAL A 65 14.26 -23.08 -3.39
C VAL A 65 14.85 -22.01 -4.28
N GLU A 66 14.32 -21.82 -5.49
CA GLU A 66 14.76 -20.75 -6.40
C GLU A 66 14.47 -19.35 -5.82
N ILE A 67 13.29 -19.14 -5.22
CA ILE A 67 12.94 -17.89 -4.54
C ILE A 67 13.91 -17.64 -3.37
N PHE A 68 14.21 -18.67 -2.59
CA PHE A 68 15.16 -18.57 -1.49
C PHE A 68 16.59 -18.27 -1.95
N HIS A 69 17.06 -18.90 -3.03
CA HIS A 69 18.37 -18.59 -3.61
C HIS A 69 18.48 -17.14 -4.07
N ARG A 70 17.44 -16.62 -4.72
CA ARG A 70 17.38 -15.21 -5.11
C ARG A 70 17.41 -14.29 -3.91
N LEU A 71 16.64 -14.60 -2.87
CA LEU A 71 16.66 -13.86 -1.61
C LEU A 71 18.05 -13.82 -0.97
N ARG A 72 18.75 -14.96 -0.92
CA ARG A 72 20.12 -15.03 -0.40
C ARG A 72 21.13 -14.26 -1.23
N THR A 73 20.92 -14.20 -2.55
CA THR A 73 21.85 -13.57 -3.49
C THR A 73 21.67 -12.05 -3.52
N SER A 74 20.42 -11.57 -3.56
CA SER A 74 20.12 -10.14 -3.61
C SER A 74 20.18 -9.47 -2.24
N GLY A 75 19.80 -10.19 -1.17
CA GLY A 75 19.53 -9.60 0.14
C GLY A 75 18.30 -8.68 0.16
N ASP A 76 17.54 -8.61 -0.94
CA ASP A 76 16.38 -7.72 -1.11
C ASP A 76 15.11 -8.55 -1.31
N ALA A 77 14.33 -8.66 -0.24
CA ALA A 77 13.06 -9.38 -0.19
C ALA A 77 11.99 -8.76 -1.11
N PHE A 78 11.95 -7.43 -1.23
CA PHE A 78 10.92 -6.74 -2.01
C PHE A 78 11.18 -6.89 -3.51
N HIS A 79 12.44 -6.81 -3.91
CA HIS A 79 12.84 -7.10 -5.29
C HIS A 79 12.48 -8.54 -5.69
N VAL A 80 12.79 -9.51 -4.82
CA VAL A 80 12.47 -10.93 -5.07
C VAL A 80 10.97 -11.14 -5.20
N LEU A 81 10.18 -10.56 -4.29
CA LEU A 81 8.71 -10.63 -4.35
C LEU A 81 8.17 -10.01 -5.64
N HIS A 82 8.74 -8.87 -6.08
CA HIS A 82 8.36 -8.24 -7.34
C HIS A 82 8.63 -9.16 -8.54
N LEU A 83 9.76 -9.87 -8.56
CA LEU A 83 10.07 -10.85 -9.61
C LEU A 83 9.08 -12.01 -9.61
N VAL A 84 8.72 -12.53 -8.43
CA VAL A 84 7.72 -13.60 -8.29
C VAL A 84 6.37 -13.16 -8.84
N ARG A 85 5.86 -11.99 -8.42
CA ARG A 85 4.61 -11.39 -8.93
C ARG A 85 4.65 -11.22 -10.45
N THR A 86 5.77 -10.72 -10.99
CA THR A 86 5.94 -10.53 -12.43
C THR A 86 5.93 -11.86 -13.18
N GLY A 87 6.63 -12.86 -12.68
CA GLY A 87 6.63 -14.22 -13.24
C GLY A 87 5.23 -14.83 -13.28
N ASP A 88 4.45 -14.67 -12.22
CA ASP A 88 3.05 -15.14 -12.18
C ASP A 88 2.16 -14.43 -13.19
N LEU A 89 2.31 -13.11 -13.35
CA LEU A 89 1.57 -12.35 -14.36
C LEU A 89 1.88 -12.84 -15.77
N LEU A 90 3.15 -13.14 -16.06
CA LEU A 90 3.56 -13.70 -17.35
C LEU A 90 3.00 -15.10 -17.56
N ARG A 91 3.05 -15.97 -16.54
CA ARG A 91 2.49 -17.33 -16.60
C ARG A 91 0.99 -17.32 -16.85
N ARG A 92 0.25 -16.41 -16.21
CA ARG A 92 -1.21 -16.24 -16.41
C ARG A 92 -1.56 -15.67 -17.79
N LYS A 93 -0.65 -14.89 -18.39
CA LYS A 93 -0.85 -14.29 -19.72
C LYS A 93 -0.50 -15.22 -20.87
N GLN A 94 0.27 -16.29 -20.66
CA GLN A 94 0.42 -17.34 -21.66
C GLN A 94 -0.90 -18.11 -21.75
N PRO A 95 -1.70 -17.91 -22.82
CA PRO A 95 -2.85 -18.74 -23.05
C PRO A 95 -2.35 -20.14 -23.35
N ASN A 96 -3.17 -21.11 -22.99
CA ASN A 96 -2.97 -22.53 -23.21
C ASN A 96 -2.82 -22.83 -24.72
N GLU A 97 -1.63 -22.65 -25.31
CA GLU A 97 -1.31 -23.03 -26.70
C GLU A 97 -1.10 -24.55 -26.88
N ALA A 98 -1.69 -25.36 -26.00
CA ALA A 98 -1.67 -26.82 -26.03
C ALA A 98 -2.99 -27.42 -26.57
N GLY A 99 -3.79 -26.63 -27.30
CA GLY A 99 -5.10 -27.05 -27.84
C GLY A 99 -5.17 -27.28 -29.36
N GLU A 100 -4.11 -27.04 -30.11
CA GLU A 100 -4.11 -27.19 -31.59
C GLU A 100 -3.00 -28.15 -32.04
N ARG A 101 -3.20 -29.45 -31.82
CA ARG A 101 -2.64 -30.53 -32.65
C ARG A 101 -3.21 -31.90 -32.25
N SER A 102 -4.51 -32.11 -32.47
CA SER A 102 -5.08 -33.45 -32.67
C SER A 102 -6.55 -33.35 -33.07
N LYS A 103 -6.81 -33.24 -34.38
CA LYS A 103 -7.62 -34.16 -35.20
C LYS A 103 -7.75 -33.60 -36.61
#